data_AF-A0A817HTM0-F1
#
_entry.id   AF-A0A817HTM0-F1
#
_cell.length_a   1.000
_cell.length_b   1.000
_cell.length_c   1.000
_cell.angle_alpha   90.00
_cell.angle_beta   90.00
_cell.angle_gamma   90.00
#
_symmetry.space_group_name_H-M   'P 1'
#
loop_
_entity.id
_entity.type
_entity.pdbx_description
1 polymer ?
#
loop_
_entity_poly.entity_id
_entity_poly.type
_entity_poly.pdbx_seq_one_letter_code
_entity_poly.pdbx_strand_id
1 'polypeptide(L)'
;MTFRRKCQEAQLKFSYRSSSNITFHLFVSLSFIIRPTSAIPFVIIYPYLLYKTSNRLKFLFQAFLCFILLNVFNILLDSYMYNRWTIVPLNFLYINFFHPNSISSHYGINNILWYLTNGLPMIFFYRLPFIFLGSISNKRLTIIILFTIFIYTLNKHKEFRFLTQILPILFILEAHGIDWCSKKLKWSKFRWIIFLSFIGHLFIGLYFSLIDRQGQISVMHYLRKNLINNNNNNKEIFSIDFLMPCHSTPYYNFIHRNDIQLNFLTCEPNLNNIINDYIDEADQFFLKPIESLKQRLNNSNSSHLVMFDILYNQVKDVFEEDQWFFVKDILFNSHIQHTSRHGKMIYFLERR
;
A
#
# COMPACT_ATOMS: atom_id res chain seq x y z
N MET A 1 39.55 -16.24 -2.49
CA MET A 1 40.17 -15.11 -1.76
C MET A 1 40.11 -13.78 -2.51
N THR A 2 40.09 -13.78 -3.84
CA THR A 2 40.05 -12.58 -4.71
C THR A 2 38.77 -11.74 -4.63
N PHE A 3 37.60 -12.34 -4.37
CA PHE A 3 36.34 -11.59 -4.22
C PHE A 3 36.25 -10.82 -2.88
N ARG A 4 36.83 -11.37 -1.80
CA ARG A 4 36.88 -10.72 -0.47
C ARG A 4 37.74 -9.46 -0.46
N ARG A 5 38.89 -9.48 -1.16
CA ARG A 5 39.76 -8.30 -1.30
C ARG A 5 39.05 -7.17 -2.05
N LYS A 6 38.33 -7.48 -3.14
CA LYS A 6 37.57 -6.48 -3.89
C LYS A 6 36.43 -5.86 -3.06
N CYS A 7 35.73 -6.61 -2.21
CA CYS A 7 34.71 -6.04 -1.31
C CYS A 7 35.30 -5.20 -0.17
N GLN A 8 36.45 -5.59 0.40
CA GLN A 8 37.13 -4.78 1.42
C GLN A 8 37.75 -3.50 0.83
N GLU A 9 38.30 -3.56 -0.38
CA GLU A 9 38.75 -2.38 -1.12
C GLU A 9 37.58 -1.46 -1.53
N ALA A 10 36.40 -2.02 -1.82
CA ALA A 10 35.18 -1.25 -2.06
C ALA A 10 34.62 -0.59 -0.78
N GLN A 11 34.74 -1.25 0.39
CA GLN A 11 34.32 -0.69 1.68
C GLN A 11 35.21 0.46 2.18
N LEU A 12 36.46 0.54 1.75
CA LEU A 12 37.41 1.59 2.15
C LEU A 12 37.52 2.75 1.14
N LYS A 13 36.87 2.67 -0.02
CA LYS A 13 36.84 3.72 -1.06
C LYS A 13 35.46 4.36 -1.24
N PHE A 14 34.64 4.46 -0.20
CA PHE A 14 33.67 5.56 -0.11
C PHE A 14 34.42 6.86 0.22
N SER A 15 35.22 7.32 -0.74
CA SER A 15 35.78 8.67 -0.74
C SER A 15 34.61 9.63 -0.84
N TYR A 16 34.35 10.32 0.26
CA TYR A 16 33.35 11.38 0.40
C TYR A 16 33.76 12.56 -0.51
N ARG A 17 33.53 12.45 -1.82
CA ARG A 17 33.81 13.51 -2.79
C ARG A 17 32.76 14.61 -2.64
N SER A 18 33.16 15.88 -2.62
CA SER A 18 32.26 17.04 -2.45
C SER A 18 30.98 17.05 -3.32
N SER A 19 31.00 16.47 -4.53
CA SER A 19 29.83 16.33 -5.41
C SER A 19 28.83 15.26 -4.94
N SER A 20 29.25 14.26 -4.15
CA SER A 20 28.38 13.21 -3.62
C SER A 20 27.40 13.73 -2.56
N ASN A 21 27.74 14.83 -1.87
CA ASN A 21 26.92 15.33 -0.76
C ASN A 21 25.66 16.05 -1.26
N ILE A 22 25.78 16.92 -2.27
CA ILE A 22 24.62 17.60 -2.85
C ILE A 22 23.64 16.58 -3.43
N THR A 23 24.14 15.62 -4.21
CA THR A 23 23.31 14.54 -4.77
C THR A 23 22.61 13.73 -3.67
N PHE A 24 23.32 13.40 -2.59
CA PHE A 24 22.72 12.75 -1.43
C PHE A 24 21.60 13.58 -0.82
N HIS A 25 21.84 14.86 -0.52
CA HIS A 25 20.84 15.76 0.07
C HIS A 25 19.62 15.96 -0.84
N LEU A 26 19.82 16.02 -2.16
CA LEU A 26 18.74 16.07 -3.14
C LEU A 26 17.86 14.82 -3.07
N PHE A 27 18.44 13.62 -3.07
CA PHE A 27 17.67 12.38 -2.96
C PHE A 27 16.94 12.23 -1.63
N VAL A 28 17.57 12.64 -0.53
CA VAL A 28 16.91 12.64 0.80
C VAL A 28 15.72 13.60 0.81
N SER A 29 15.90 14.81 0.28
CA SER A 29 14.85 15.83 0.23
C SER A 29 13.70 15.41 -0.69
N LEU A 30 14.02 14.83 -1.85
CA LEU A 30 13.03 14.30 -2.79
C LEU A 30 12.23 13.15 -2.17
N SER A 31 12.91 12.22 -1.48
CA SER A 31 12.25 11.13 -0.76
C SER A 31 11.28 11.65 0.30
N PHE A 32 11.64 12.71 1.03
CA PHE A 32 10.76 13.35 2.01
C PHE A 32 9.54 13.99 1.39
N ILE A 33 9.70 14.70 0.27
CA ILE A 33 8.57 15.35 -0.42
C ILE A 33 7.59 14.32 -0.96
N ILE A 34 8.10 13.27 -1.63
CA ILE A 34 7.26 12.18 -2.14
C ILE A 34 6.58 11.43 -0.98
N ARG A 35 7.31 11.21 0.12
CA ARG A 35 6.81 10.53 1.32
C ARG A 35 7.42 11.12 2.59
N PRO A 36 6.67 11.93 3.37
CA PRO A 36 7.19 12.54 4.60
C PRO A 36 7.70 11.54 5.64
N THR A 37 7.11 10.34 5.67
CA THR A 37 7.51 9.25 6.58
C THR A 37 8.93 8.73 6.30
N SER A 38 9.50 8.97 5.12
CA SER A 38 10.88 8.60 4.80
C SER A 38 11.93 9.35 5.64
N ALA A 39 11.57 10.47 6.28
CA ALA A 39 12.46 11.20 7.19
C ALA A 39 12.86 10.39 8.42
N ILE A 40 12.04 9.44 8.86
CA ILE A 40 12.23 8.70 10.13
C ILE A 40 13.59 7.98 10.20
N PRO A 41 14.00 7.13 9.25
CA PRO A 41 15.33 6.52 9.30
C PRO A 41 16.46 7.56 9.25
N PHE A 42 16.25 8.70 8.58
CA PHE A 42 17.24 9.77 8.52
C PHE A 42 17.44 10.50 9.84
N VAL A 43 16.51 10.43 10.80
CA VAL A 43 16.71 10.97 12.16
C VAL A 43 17.96 10.36 12.82
N ILE A 44 18.28 9.09 12.54
CA ILE A 44 19.50 8.45 13.04
C ILE A 44 20.67 8.59 12.07
N ILE A 45 20.42 8.42 10.77
CA ILE A 45 21.49 8.42 9.76
C ILE A 45 22.14 9.81 9.66
N TYR A 46 21.34 10.88 9.68
CA TYR A 46 21.81 12.24 9.39
C TYR A 46 22.77 12.79 10.45
N PRO A 47 22.48 12.69 11.77
CA PRO A 47 23.43 13.10 12.80
C PRO A 47 24.73 12.30 12.75
N TYR A 48 24.67 11.00 12.44
CA TYR A 48 25.86 10.18 12.28
C TYR A 48 26.74 10.65 11.10
N LEU A 49 26.13 10.96 9.94
CA LEU A 49 26.84 11.50 8.79
C LEU A 49 27.43 12.88 9.07
N LEU A 50 26.68 13.75 9.77
CA LEU A 50 27.15 15.06 10.19
C LEU A 50 28.38 14.95 11.11
N TYR A 51 28.37 14.00 12.05
CA TYR A 51 29.50 13.74 12.94
C TYR A 51 30.75 13.29 12.17
N LYS A 52 30.57 12.46 11.13
CA LYS A 52 31.65 11.92 10.30
C LYS A 52 32.21 12.90 9.27
N THR A 53 31.45 13.93 8.92
CA THR A 53 31.86 14.91 7.90
C THR A 53 32.85 15.91 8.47
N SER A 54 33.91 16.21 7.71
CA SER A 54 34.95 17.18 8.10
C SER A 54 34.42 18.62 8.14
N ASN A 55 33.70 19.05 7.09
CA ASN A 55 33.10 20.38 7.02
C ASN A 55 31.59 20.32 7.29
N ARG A 56 31.24 20.44 8.57
CA ARG A 56 29.86 20.36 9.07
C ARG A 56 28.97 21.50 8.56
N LEU A 57 29.52 22.72 8.50
CA LEU A 57 28.78 23.89 8.02
C LEU A 57 28.39 23.74 6.55
N LYS A 58 29.33 23.30 5.70
CA LYS A 58 29.04 23.03 4.28
C LYS A 58 27.97 21.95 4.11
N PHE A 59 28.03 20.88 4.91
CA PHE A 59 27.04 19.80 4.88
C PHE A 59 25.65 20.30 5.27
N LEU A 60 25.53 21.07 6.37
CA LEU A 60 24.27 21.66 6.80
C LEU A 60 23.72 22.69 5.81
N PHE A 61 24.59 23.50 5.21
CA PHE A 61 24.19 24.46 4.19
C PHE A 61 23.64 23.76 2.93
N GLN A 62 24.33 22.73 2.44
CA GLN A 62 23.88 21.94 1.29
C GLN A 62 22.56 21.23 1.58
N ALA A 63 22.41 20.67 2.78
CA ALA A 63 21.18 20.07 3.28
C ALA A 63 20.00 21.05 3.22
N PHE A 64 20.18 22.21 3.85
CA PHE A 64 19.18 23.25 3.97
C PHE A 64 18.77 23.77 2.60
N LEU A 65 19.75 24.04 1.74
CA LEU A 65 19.50 24.51 0.38
C LEU A 65 18.68 23.51 -0.44
N CYS A 66 19.07 22.23 -0.45
CA CYS A 66 18.33 21.20 -1.18
C CYS A 66 16.90 21.03 -0.65
N PHE A 67 16.74 21.03 0.68
CA PHE A 67 15.45 20.88 1.32
C PHE A 67 14.52 22.06 1.00
N ILE A 68 15.00 23.30 1.15
CA ILE A 68 14.19 24.50 0.91
C ILE A 68 13.81 24.61 -0.57
N LEU A 69 14.76 24.45 -1.50
CA LEU A 69 14.47 24.57 -2.93
C LEU A 69 13.39 23.57 -3.38
N LEU A 70 13.50 22.31 -2.96
CA LEU A 70 12.54 21.29 -3.35
C LEU A 70 11.18 21.46 -2.65
N ASN A 71 11.15 21.91 -1.38
CA ASN A 71 9.88 22.19 -0.71
C ASN A 71 9.16 23.40 -1.31
N VAL A 72 9.88 24.47 -1.66
CA VAL A 72 9.31 25.63 -2.35
C VAL A 72 8.73 25.20 -3.70
N PHE A 73 9.49 24.43 -4.48
CA PHE A 73 8.99 23.86 -5.73
C PHE A 73 7.72 23.04 -5.53
N ASN A 74 7.69 22.16 -4.51
CA ASN A 74 6.53 21.34 -4.22
C ASN A 74 5.31 22.18 -3.80
N ILE A 75 5.49 23.19 -2.94
CA ILE A 75 4.41 24.10 -2.51
C ILE A 75 3.85 24.87 -3.71
N LEU A 76 4.71 25.36 -4.61
CA LEU A 76 4.26 26.08 -5.81
C LEU A 76 3.49 25.16 -6.75
N LEU A 77 3.98 23.93 -6.96
CA LEU A 77 3.32 22.93 -7.81
C LEU A 77 1.96 22.53 -7.24
N ASP A 78 1.91 22.16 -5.96
CA ASP A 78 0.67 21.80 -5.28
C ASP A 78 -0.32 22.97 -5.31
N SER A 79 0.14 24.18 -5.02
CA SER A 79 -0.72 25.36 -5.01
C SER A 79 -1.28 25.72 -6.38
N TYR A 80 -0.50 25.50 -7.44
CA TYR A 80 -0.95 25.62 -8.81
C TYR A 80 -2.00 24.55 -9.15
N MET A 81 -1.77 23.29 -8.80
CA MET A 81 -2.71 22.19 -9.09
C MET A 81 -4.02 22.31 -8.31
N TYR A 82 -3.97 22.74 -7.05
CA TYR A 82 -5.15 22.92 -6.22
C TYR A 82 -5.86 24.28 -6.43
N ASN A 83 -5.30 25.19 -7.23
CA ASN A 83 -5.76 26.58 -7.37
C ASN A 83 -5.90 27.34 -6.03
N ARG A 84 -5.05 27.01 -5.04
CA ARG A 84 -5.00 27.68 -3.73
C ARG A 84 -3.64 27.46 -3.06
N TRP A 85 -3.16 28.44 -2.30
CA TRP A 85 -1.95 28.27 -1.49
C TRP A 85 -2.09 27.11 -0.52
N THR A 86 -1.28 26.07 -0.71
CA THR A 86 -1.35 24.84 0.07
C THR A 86 0.03 24.30 0.40
N ILE A 87 0.18 23.87 1.65
CA ILE A 87 1.39 23.20 2.12
C ILE A 87 0.99 21.76 2.46
N VAL A 88 0.99 20.89 1.45
CA VAL A 88 0.50 19.51 1.55
C VAL A 88 1.19 18.70 2.66
N PRO A 89 2.53 18.76 2.86
CA PRO A 89 3.16 18.03 3.96
C PRO A 89 2.68 18.45 5.35
N LEU A 90 2.38 19.74 5.57
CA LEU A 90 1.84 20.22 6.85
C LEU A 90 0.39 19.79 7.04
N ASN A 91 -0.43 19.86 5.98
CA ASN A 91 -1.80 19.38 6.01
C ASN A 91 -1.84 17.86 6.30
N PHE A 92 -0.94 17.09 5.70
CA PHE A 92 -0.78 15.67 5.98
C PHE A 92 -0.47 15.41 7.46
N LEU A 93 0.49 16.14 8.04
CA LEU A 93 0.83 16.01 9.46
C LEU A 93 -0.36 16.37 10.37
N TYR A 94 -1.03 17.49 10.08
CA TYR A 94 -2.22 17.92 10.82
C TYR A 94 -3.32 16.85 10.82
N ILE A 95 -3.73 16.40 9.62
CA ILE A 95 -4.85 15.49 9.45
C ILE A 95 -4.57 14.10 10.04
N ASN A 96 -3.33 13.59 9.94
CA ASN A 96 -3.02 12.24 10.38
C ASN A 96 -2.65 12.14 11.86
N PHE A 97 -2.07 13.19 12.46
CA PHE A 97 -1.52 13.13 13.82
C PHE A 97 -2.16 14.09 14.81
N PHE A 98 -2.58 15.29 14.37
CA PHE A 98 -3.08 16.34 15.29
C PHE A 98 -4.60 16.46 15.29
N HIS A 99 -5.28 16.06 14.20
CA HIS A 99 -6.73 16.14 14.12
C HIS A 99 -7.39 15.22 15.17
N PRO A 100 -8.41 15.70 15.93
CA PRO A 100 -9.03 14.95 17.02
C PRO A 100 -9.59 13.59 16.56
N ASN A 101 -10.19 13.58 15.37
CA ASN A 101 -10.67 12.37 14.69
C ASN A 101 -9.59 11.91 13.71
N SER A 102 -8.43 11.45 14.20
CA SER A 102 -7.30 11.06 13.36
C SER A 102 -7.77 10.14 12.23
N ILE A 103 -7.66 10.58 10.97
CA ILE A 103 -8.23 9.84 9.83
C ILE A 103 -7.61 8.44 9.71
N SER A 104 -6.36 8.29 10.14
CA SER A 104 -5.65 7.01 10.12
C SER A 104 -6.41 5.90 10.88
N SER A 105 -7.05 6.19 12.01
CA SER A 105 -7.77 5.17 12.78
C SER A 105 -9.08 4.70 12.13
N HIS A 106 -9.67 5.51 11.24
CA HIS A 106 -10.89 5.13 10.51
C HIS A 106 -10.63 3.95 9.57
N TYR A 107 -9.45 3.89 8.95
CA TYR A 107 -9.04 2.80 8.06
C TYR A 107 -8.55 1.54 8.80
N GLY A 108 -8.88 1.41 10.09
CA GLY A 108 -8.61 0.24 10.90
C GLY A 108 -7.41 0.38 11.84
N ILE A 109 -7.46 -0.40 12.92
CA ILE A 109 -6.46 -0.43 13.99
C ILE A 109 -5.79 -1.80 14.00
N ASN A 110 -4.46 -1.80 14.05
CA ASN A 110 -3.68 -3.03 14.11
C ASN A 110 -2.93 -3.15 15.44
N ASN A 111 -2.66 -4.39 15.86
CA ASN A 111 -1.85 -4.69 17.04
C ASN A 111 -0.49 -3.96 16.98
N ILE A 112 0.02 -3.53 18.12
CA ILE A 112 1.35 -2.93 18.31
C ILE A 112 2.43 -3.76 17.61
N LEU A 113 2.43 -5.09 17.79
CA LEU A 113 3.47 -5.97 17.23
C LEU A 113 3.30 -6.29 15.74
N TRP A 114 2.34 -5.68 15.03
CA TRP A 114 1.98 -6.05 13.66
C TRP A 114 3.15 -6.01 12.67
N TYR A 115 4.09 -5.06 12.77
CA TYR A 115 5.25 -5.05 11.88
C TYR A 115 6.16 -6.26 12.09
N LEU A 116 6.22 -6.81 13.30
CA LEU A 116 7.01 -8.00 13.62
C LEU A 116 6.25 -9.29 13.26
N THR A 117 4.94 -9.33 13.47
CA THR A 117 4.12 -10.55 13.27
C THR A 117 3.55 -10.70 11.87
N ASN A 118 3.27 -9.60 11.17
CA ASN A 118 2.66 -9.58 9.85
C ASN A 118 3.56 -8.87 8.83
N GLY A 119 4.05 -7.67 9.15
CA GLY A 119 4.83 -6.82 8.24
C GLY A 119 6.08 -7.50 7.68
N LEU A 120 7.07 -7.74 8.54
CA LEU A 120 8.33 -8.38 8.15
C LEU A 120 8.14 -9.83 7.66
N PRO A 121 7.30 -10.68 8.29
CA PRO A 121 7.05 -12.02 7.79
C PRO A 121 6.44 -12.05 6.40
N MET A 122 5.53 -11.13 6.05
CA MET A 122 4.96 -11.05 4.71
C MET A 122 6.01 -10.67 3.66
N ILE A 123 6.88 -9.70 3.97
CA ILE A 123 7.89 -9.21 3.01
C ILE A 123 9.04 -10.20 2.83
N PHE A 124 9.52 -10.82 3.91
CA PHE A 124 10.73 -11.64 3.85
C PHE A 124 10.46 -13.13 3.89
N PHE A 125 9.34 -13.56 4.49
CA PHE A 125 8.92 -14.95 4.57
C PHE A 125 10.07 -15.89 4.96
N TYR A 126 10.41 -16.88 4.12
CA TYR A 126 11.52 -17.81 4.33
C TYR A 126 12.91 -17.17 4.46
N ARG A 127 13.07 -15.89 4.12
CA ARG A 127 14.33 -15.14 4.21
C ARG A 127 14.47 -14.39 5.55
N LEU A 128 13.41 -14.36 6.36
CA LEU A 128 13.40 -13.68 7.67
C LEU A 128 14.54 -14.15 8.62
N PRO A 129 14.90 -15.45 8.68
CA PRO A 129 16.04 -15.89 9.50
C PRO A 129 17.38 -15.23 9.11
N PHE A 130 17.59 -14.92 7.83
CA PHE A 130 18.81 -14.24 7.39
C PHE A 130 18.86 -12.78 7.88
N ILE A 131 17.73 -12.08 7.94
CA ILE A 131 17.67 -10.76 8.57
C ILE A 131 18.06 -10.85 10.04
N PHE A 132 17.53 -11.83 10.76
CA PHE A 132 17.83 -11.99 12.18
C PHE A 132 19.34 -12.22 12.40
N LEU A 133 19.96 -13.11 11.64
CA LEU A 133 21.41 -13.35 11.69
C LEU A 133 22.24 -12.12 11.29
N GLY A 134 21.77 -11.38 10.29
CA GLY A 134 22.34 -10.09 9.90
C GLY A 134 22.28 -9.06 11.01
N SER A 135 21.19 -9.06 11.78
CA SER A 135 20.94 -8.11 12.87
C SER A 135 21.97 -8.25 14.01
N ILE A 136 22.40 -9.49 14.26
CA ILE A 136 23.48 -9.82 15.21
C ILE A 136 24.82 -9.32 14.67
N SER A 137 25.04 -9.42 13.36
CA SER A 137 26.31 -9.08 12.72
C SER A 137 26.54 -7.57 12.59
N ASN A 138 25.50 -6.77 12.34
CA ASN A 138 25.63 -5.32 12.10
C ASN A 138 24.68 -4.49 12.97
N LYS A 139 25.08 -4.27 14.23
CA LYS A 139 24.30 -3.51 15.23
C LYS A 139 23.88 -2.11 14.77
N ARG A 140 24.68 -1.42 13.95
CA ARG A 140 24.36 -0.04 13.50
C ARG A 140 23.13 -0.01 12.60
N LEU A 141 23.05 -0.92 11.63
CA LEU A 141 21.90 -1.03 10.75
C LEU A 141 20.66 -1.51 11.51
N THR A 142 20.86 -2.44 12.45
CA THR A 142 19.80 -2.93 13.34
C THR A 142 19.17 -1.79 14.15
N ILE A 143 19.97 -0.88 14.69
CA ILE A 143 19.46 0.29 15.45
C ILE A 143 18.56 1.18 14.57
N ILE A 144 18.96 1.45 13.32
CA ILE A 144 18.15 2.26 12.38
C ILE A 144 16.81 1.58 12.09
N ILE A 145 16.83 0.27 11.84
CA ILE A 145 15.62 -0.52 11.57
C ILE A 145 14.70 -0.54 12.80
N LEU A 146 15.24 -0.88 13.98
CA LEU A 146 14.46 -0.97 15.21
C LEU A 146 13.84 0.38 15.60
N PHE A 147 14.60 1.47 15.48
CA PHE A 147 14.07 2.81 15.70
C PHE A 147 12.94 3.14 14.73
N THR A 148 13.12 2.84 13.45
CA THR A 148 12.09 3.14 12.44
C THR A 148 10.81 2.31 12.68
N ILE A 149 10.96 1.02 12.98
CA ILE A 149 9.83 0.15 13.34
C ILE A 149 9.15 0.64 14.62
N PHE A 150 9.91 1.09 15.61
CA PHE A 150 9.37 1.66 16.84
C PHE A 150 8.49 2.88 16.55
N ILE A 151 8.97 3.86 15.78
CA ILE A 151 8.18 5.03 15.41
C ILE A 151 6.93 4.64 14.62
N TYR A 152 7.04 3.74 13.64
CA TYR A 152 5.86 3.27 12.90
C TYR A 152 4.85 2.52 13.76
N THR A 153 5.32 1.85 14.82
CA THR A 153 4.46 1.10 15.74
C THR A 153 3.57 2.02 16.59
N LEU A 154 4.00 3.26 16.82
CA LEU A 154 3.20 4.26 17.52
C LEU A 154 1.92 4.65 16.75
N ASN A 155 1.89 4.42 15.43
CA ASN A 155 0.68 4.63 14.65
C ASN A 155 -0.32 3.47 14.84
N LYS A 156 -1.59 3.81 15.10
CA LYS A 156 -2.68 2.84 15.23
C LYS A 156 -2.88 2.07 13.92
N HIS A 157 -2.88 2.79 12.81
CA HIS A 157 -2.96 2.23 11.46
C HIS A 157 -1.59 1.79 10.97
N LYS A 158 -1.53 0.59 10.40
CA LYS A 158 -0.26 0.00 9.96
C LYS A 158 -0.40 -0.52 8.54
N GLU A 159 0.62 -0.22 7.74
CA GLU A 159 0.64 -0.59 6.33
C GLU A 159 2.00 -1.16 5.92
N PHE A 160 1.99 -2.13 5.02
CA PHE A 160 3.23 -2.70 4.47
C PHE A 160 4.07 -1.63 3.77
N ARG A 161 3.43 -0.62 3.15
CA ARG A 161 4.15 0.44 2.42
C ARG A 161 5.06 1.28 3.31
N PHE A 162 4.81 1.39 4.62
CA PHE A 162 5.71 2.15 5.50
C PHE A 162 7.08 1.47 5.65
N LEU A 163 7.12 0.13 5.59
CA LEU A 163 8.39 -0.63 5.61
C LEU A 163 9.24 -0.40 4.36
N THR A 164 8.68 0.07 3.24
CA THR A 164 9.44 0.34 2.01
C THR A 164 10.61 1.32 2.22
N GLN A 165 10.49 2.22 3.20
CA GLN A 165 11.53 3.20 3.53
C GLN A 165 12.81 2.58 4.12
N ILE A 166 12.68 1.43 4.78
CA ILE A 166 13.79 0.70 5.38
C ILE A 166 14.11 -0.60 4.65
N LEU A 167 13.35 -0.92 3.60
CA LEU A 167 13.53 -2.14 2.81
C LEU A 167 14.96 -2.28 2.23
N PRO A 168 15.59 -1.22 1.69
CA PRO A 168 16.99 -1.32 1.26
C PRO A 168 17.95 -1.69 2.40
N ILE A 169 17.73 -1.14 3.60
CA ILE A 169 18.56 -1.42 4.78
C ILE A 169 18.35 -2.87 5.25
N LEU A 170 17.10 -3.35 5.21
CA LEU A 170 16.75 -4.74 5.52
C LEU A 170 17.41 -5.72 4.54
N PHE A 171 17.47 -5.41 3.23
CA PHE A 171 18.20 -6.23 2.26
C PHE A 171 19.71 -6.28 2.53
N ILE A 172 20.32 -5.16 2.95
CA ILE A 172 21.73 -5.16 3.35
C ILE A 172 21.92 -6.04 4.59
N LEU A 173 21.01 -5.96 5.56
CA LEU A 173 21.06 -6.79 6.76
C LEU A 173 20.92 -8.28 6.42
N GLU A 174 19.99 -8.61 5.56
CA GLU A 174 19.82 -9.97 5.03
C GLU A 174 21.10 -10.49 4.37
N ALA A 175 21.75 -9.67 3.54
CA ALA A 175 23.01 -10.04 2.88
C ALA A 175 24.12 -10.35 3.91
N HIS A 176 24.18 -9.62 5.03
CA HIS A 176 25.09 -9.95 6.14
C HIS A 176 24.77 -11.32 6.76
N GLY A 177 23.49 -11.66 6.94
CA GLY A 177 23.08 -12.98 7.44
C GLY A 177 23.43 -14.11 6.49
N ILE A 178 23.22 -13.92 5.18
CA ILE A 178 23.62 -14.86 4.13
C ILE A 178 25.15 -15.04 4.15
N ASP A 179 25.92 -13.96 4.22
CA ASP A 179 27.39 -14.01 4.31
C ASP A 179 27.84 -14.77 5.57
N TRP A 180 27.20 -14.52 6.72
CA TRP A 180 27.48 -15.26 7.95
C TRP A 180 27.21 -16.78 7.79
N CYS A 181 26.05 -17.15 7.25
CA CYS A 181 25.71 -18.54 6.97
C CYS A 181 26.70 -19.21 6.01
N SER A 182 27.11 -18.50 4.95
CA SER A 182 28.04 -19.01 3.95
C SER A 182 29.41 -19.39 4.53
N LYS A 183 29.82 -18.74 5.62
CA LYS A 183 31.09 -19.01 6.32
C LYS A 183 30.99 -20.18 7.31
N LYS A 184 29.79 -20.48 7.80
CA LYS A 184 29.56 -21.49 8.85
C LYS A 184 29.05 -22.82 8.29
N LEU A 185 28.33 -22.79 7.19
CA LEU A 185 27.72 -23.97 6.57
C LEU A 185 28.54 -24.45 5.37
N LYS A 186 28.57 -25.77 5.15
CA LYS A 186 29.16 -26.35 3.93
C LYS A 186 28.36 -25.90 2.70
N TRP A 187 29.06 -25.48 1.64
CA TRP A 187 28.44 -24.97 0.40
C TRP A 187 27.41 -25.95 -0.21
N SER A 188 27.67 -27.26 -0.12
CA SER A 188 26.77 -28.30 -0.63
C SER A 188 25.37 -28.25 -0.02
N LYS A 189 25.23 -27.86 1.25
CA LYS A 189 23.93 -27.67 1.93
C LYS A 189 23.41 -26.25 1.75
N PHE A 190 24.29 -25.26 1.92
CA PHE A 190 23.90 -23.85 1.90
C PHE A 190 23.29 -23.42 0.56
N ARG A 191 23.80 -23.93 -0.57
CA ARG A 191 23.23 -23.63 -1.90
C ARG A 191 21.75 -24.05 -2.02
N TRP A 192 21.37 -25.17 -1.39
CA TRP A 192 20.00 -25.65 -1.41
C TRP A 192 19.09 -24.80 -0.52
N ILE A 193 19.58 -24.32 0.63
CA ILE A 193 18.81 -23.40 1.50
C ILE A 193 18.46 -22.12 0.74
N ILE A 194 19.45 -21.51 0.08
CA ILE A 194 19.23 -20.29 -0.70
C ILE A 194 18.29 -20.55 -1.87
N PHE A 195 18.51 -21.64 -2.62
CA PHE A 195 17.67 -22.01 -3.75
C PHE A 195 16.21 -22.24 -3.33
N LEU A 196 15.97 -23.05 -2.29
CA LEU A 196 14.61 -23.33 -1.79
C LEU A 196 13.94 -22.08 -1.22
N SER A 197 14.68 -21.23 -0.50
CA SER A 197 14.16 -19.95 0.00
C SER A 197 13.72 -19.03 -1.15
N PHE A 198 14.55 -18.93 -2.20
CA PHE A 198 14.23 -18.15 -3.40
C PHE A 198 13.01 -18.71 -4.13
N ILE A 199 12.99 -20.01 -4.40
CA ILE A 199 11.88 -20.68 -5.11
C ILE A 199 10.57 -20.57 -4.32
N GLY A 200 10.61 -20.78 -3.00
CA GLY A 200 9.43 -20.61 -2.15
C GLY A 200 8.90 -19.19 -2.17
N HIS A 201 9.78 -18.18 -2.11
CA HIS A 201 9.38 -16.78 -2.20
C HIS A 201 8.83 -16.43 -3.59
N LEU A 202 9.41 -16.97 -4.66
CA LEU A 202 8.94 -16.79 -6.03
C LEU A 202 7.52 -17.34 -6.22
N PHE A 203 7.25 -18.58 -5.80
CA PHE A 203 5.92 -19.19 -5.95
C PHE A 203 4.85 -18.42 -5.17
N ILE A 204 5.14 -18.01 -3.95
CA ILE A 204 4.21 -17.24 -3.12
C ILE A 204 3.99 -15.85 -3.72
N GLY A 205 5.07 -15.19 -4.18
CA GLY A 205 4.99 -13.92 -4.88
C GLY A 205 4.11 -14.00 -6.13
N LEU A 206 4.30 -15.03 -6.96
CA LEU A 206 3.49 -15.27 -8.15
C LEU A 206 2.02 -15.54 -7.80
N TYR A 207 1.76 -16.35 -6.78
CA TYR A 207 0.38 -16.61 -6.33
C TYR A 207 -0.34 -15.31 -5.91
N PHE A 208 0.27 -14.52 -5.02
CA PHE A 208 -0.35 -13.27 -4.55
C PHE A 208 -0.39 -12.17 -5.60
N SER A 209 0.45 -12.24 -6.64
CA SER A 209 0.47 -11.24 -7.72
C SER A 209 -0.47 -11.57 -8.88
N LEU A 210 -0.72 -12.86 -9.13
CA LEU A 210 -1.45 -13.32 -10.33
C LEU A 210 -2.81 -13.94 -10.02
N ILE A 211 -2.99 -14.55 -8.85
CA ILE A 211 -4.16 -15.38 -8.54
C ILE A 211 -4.98 -14.75 -7.40
N ASP A 212 -4.34 -14.34 -6.31
CA ASP A 212 -5.07 -13.76 -5.18
C ASP A 212 -5.69 -12.41 -5.57
N ARG A 213 -6.99 -12.26 -5.27
CA ARG A 213 -7.81 -11.06 -5.56
C ARG A 213 -7.89 -10.67 -7.03
N GLN A 214 -7.66 -11.63 -7.94
CA GLN A 214 -7.70 -11.39 -9.38
C GLN A 214 -9.09 -10.93 -9.86
N GLY A 215 -10.17 -11.40 -9.21
CA GLY A 215 -11.56 -11.13 -9.61
C GLY A 215 -11.90 -9.65 -9.70
N GLN A 216 -11.34 -8.84 -8.81
CA GLN A 216 -11.49 -7.38 -8.78
C GLN A 216 -11.03 -6.72 -10.09
N ILE A 217 -10.01 -7.28 -10.75
CA ILE A 217 -9.51 -6.84 -12.05
C ILE A 217 -10.26 -7.55 -13.19
N SER A 218 -10.52 -8.85 -13.04
CA SER A 218 -11.24 -9.65 -14.04
C SER A 218 -12.64 -9.09 -14.34
N VAL A 219 -13.38 -8.62 -13.32
CA VAL A 219 -14.70 -8.02 -13.54
C VAL A 219 -14.62 -6.75 -14.40
N MET A 220 -13.59 -5.92 -14.19
CA MET A 220 -13.38 -4.72 -15.00
C MET A 220 -13.01 -5.06 -16.44
N HIS A 221 -12.20 -6.11 -16.65
CA HIS A 221 -11.93 -6.64 -17.99
C HIS A 221 -13.19 -7.17 -18.67
N TYR A 222 -14.02 -7.92 -17.94
CA TYR A 222 -15.29 -8.44 -18.44
C TYR A 222 -16.20 -7.30 -18.91
N LEU A 223 -16.42 -6.29 -18.06
CA LEU A 223 -17.21 -5.09 -18.38
C LEU A 223 -16.71 -4.43 -19.67
N ARG A 224 -15.40 -4.16 -19.74
CA ARG A 224 -14.78 -3.51 -20.89
C ARG A 224 -14.91 -4.31 -22.18
N LYS A 225 -14.77 -5.64 -22.13
CA LYS A 225 -14.80 -6.47 -23.33
C LYS A 225 -16.24 -6.72 -23.81
N ASN A 226 -17.15 -7.06 -22.90
CA ASN A 226 -18.42 -7.66 -23.26
C ASN A 226 -19.59 -6.67 -23.29
N LEU A 227 -19.53 -5.59 -22.51
CA LEU A 227 -20.62 -4.61 -22.44
C LEU A 227 -20.27 -3.34 -23.19
N ILE A 228 -19.03 -2.87 -23.02
CA ILE A 228 -18.60 -1.59 -23.59
C ILE A 228 -18.38 -1.68 -25.10
N ASN A 229 -17.70 -2.72 -25.57
CA ASN A 229 -17.36 -2.85 -27.00
C ASN A 229 -18.50 -3.42 -27.86
N ASN A 230 -19.46 -4.13 -27.25
CA ASN A 230 -20.57 -4.76 -28.00
C ASN A 230 -21.83 -3.88 -28.07
N ASN A 231 -21.95 -2.84 -27.24
CA ASN A 231 -23.08 -1.91 -27.31
C ASN A 231 -22.93 -0.94 -28.47
N ASN A 232 -23.34 -1.40 -29.65
CA ASN A 232 -23.27 -0.62 -30.87
C ASN A 232 -24.50 0.24 -31.18
N ASN A 233 -25.59 0.29 -30.38
CA ASN A 233 -26.78 1.04 -30.85
C ASN A 233 -27.76 1.70 -29.85
N ASN A 234 -27.64 1.62 -28.52
CA ASN A 234 -28.66 2.24 -27.65
C ASN A 234 -28.08 3.35 -26.75
N LYS A 235 -28.63 4.56 -26.91
CA LYS A 235 -28.29 5.83 -26.25
C LYS A 235 -28.72 5.93 -24.76
N GLU A 236 -28.84 4.82 -24.04
CA GLU A 236 -29.16 4.85 -22.61
C GLU A 236 -27.88 4.89 -21.77
N ILE A 237 -27.87 5.75 -20.75
CA ILE A 237 -26.75 5.83 -19.80
C ILE A 237 -26.70 4.51 -19.02
N PHE A 238 -25.58 3.81 -19.13
CA PHE A 238 -25.36 2.57 -18.37
C PHE A 238 -24.87 2.91 -16.96
N SER A 239 -25.65 2.55 -15.94
CA SER A 239 -25.24 2.69 -14.53
C SER A 239 -24.86 1.33 -13.94
N ILE A 240 -23.67 1.22 -13.36
CA ILE A 240 -23.17 -0.01 -12.72
C ILE A 240 -22.88 0.27 -11.25
N ASP A 241 -23.57 -0.44 -10.35
CA ASP A 241 -23.35 -0.31 -8.91
C ASP A 241 -22.42 -1.41 -8.39
N PHE A 242 -21.28 -0.99 -7.84
CA PHE A 242 -20.34 -1.86 -7.14
C PHE A 242 -20.69 -1.90 -5.66
N LEU A 243 -21.50 -2.89 -5.29
CA LEU A 243 -21.90 -3.19 -3.91
C LEU A 243 -20.83 -4.07 -3.25
N MET A 244 -19.66 -3.48 -3.11
CA MET A 244 -18.44 -4.10 -2.59
C MET A 244 -17.83 -3.17 -1.54
N PRO A 245 -16.91 -3.65 -0.67
CA PRO A 245 -16.08 -2.76 0.13
C PRO A 245 -15.44 -1.67 -0.73
N CYS A 246 -15.33 -0.46 -0.19
CA CYS A 246 -14.82 0.69 -0.93
C CYS A 246 -13.44 0.40 -1.55
N HIS A 247 -13.19 0.98 -2.72
CA HIS A 247 -11.94 0.82 -3.49
C HIS A 247 -11.56 -0.63 -3.86
N SER A 248 -12.53 -1.55 -3.91
CA SER A 248 -12.29 -2.94 -4.34
C SER A 248 -11.90 -3.08 -5.82
N THR A 249 -12.26 -2.15 -6.71
CA THR A 249 -11.97 -2.25 -8.15
C THR A 249 -11.32 -0.96 -8.67
N PRO A 250 -10.52 -1.02 -9.76
CA PRO A 250 -9.80 0.14 -10.30
C PRO A 250 -10.68 1.17 -11.03
N TYR A 251 -11.97 0.89 -11.21
CA TYR A 251 -12.96 1.88 -11.63
C TYR A 251 -12.65 2.57 -12.97
N TYR A 252 -12.79 3.90 -13.05
CA TYR A 252 -12.52 4.71 -14.25
C TYR A 252 -11.05 4.65 -14.74
N ASN A 253 -10.12 4.09 -13.95
CA ASN A 253 -8.78 3.80 -14.47
C ASN A 253 -8.78 2.66 -15.50
N PHE A 254 -9.85 1.84 -15.52
CA PHE A 254 -10.03 0.73 -16.45
C PHE A 254 -11.08 1.01 -17.52
N ILE A 255 -12.09 1.81 -17.18
CA ILE A 255 -13.21 2.19 -18.04
C ILE A 255 -13.12 3.70 -18.30
N HIS A 256 -12.60 4.07 -19.47
CA HIS A 256 -12.45 5.48 -19.89
C HIS A 256 -13.65 5.93 -20.74
N ARG A 257 -14.85 5.91 -20.15
CA ARG A 257 -16.10 6.29 -20.79
C ARG A 257 -16.94 7.18 -19.89
N ASN A 258 -17.46 8.26 -20.45
CA ASN A 258 -18.25 9.27 -19.72
C ASN A 258 -19.76 9.00 -19.78
N ASP A 259 -20.20 8.14 -20.68
CA ASP A 259 -21.58 7.69 -20.85
C ASP A 259 -21.93 6.48 -19.98
N ILE A 260 -20.97 5.98 -19.20
CA ILE A 260 -21.16 4.94 -18.19
C ILE A 260 -20.96 5.57 -16.82
N GLN A 261 -22.00 5.54 -16.01
CA GLN A 261 -21.90 5.90 -14.61
C GLN A 261 -21.55 4.67 -13.81
N LEU A 262 -20.36 4.66 -13.23
CA LEU A 262 -20.03 3.70 -12.20
C LEU A 262 -20.44 4.34 -10.86
N ASN A 263 -21.12 3.61 -9.97
CA ASN A 263 -21.29 3.95 -8.54
C ASN A 263 -20.65 2.91 -7.62
N PHE A 264 -20.17 3.29 -6.43
CA PHE A 264 -19.61 2.37 -5.44
C PHE A 264 -19.94 2.86 -4.02
N LEU A 265 -19.90 1.96 -3.04
CA LEU A 265 -20.09 2.32 -1.63
C LEU A 265 -18.88 3.12 -1.13
N THR A 266 -19.13 4.35 -0.68
CA THR A 266 -18.06 5.25 -0.19
C THR A 266 -17.68 4.94 1.26
N CYS A 267 -16.43 5.23 1.61
CA CYS A 267 -15.89 5.09 2.97
C CYS A 267 -15.13 6.36 3.35
N GLU A 268 -15.82 7.50 3.25
CA GLU A 268 -15.25 8.79 3.61
C GLU A 268 -15.08 8.86 5.14
N PRO A 269 -13.97 9.43 5.65
CA PRO A 269 -13.85 9.69 7.07
C PRO A 269 -14.75 10.85 7.49
N ASN A 270 -14.98 11.03 8.80
CA ASN A 270 -15.78 12.13 9.34
C ASN A 270 -15.07 13.50 9.20
N LEU A 271 -14.97 14.02 7.98
CA LEU A 271 -14.34 15.30 7.65
C LEU A 271 -15.16 16.50 8.15
N ASN A 272 -16.47 16.33 8.30
CA ASN A 272 -17.40 17.38 8.72
C ASN A 272 -17.58 17.45 10.25
N ASN A 273 -16.79 16.68 11.02
CA ASN A 273 -16.85 16.61 12.47
C ASN A 273 -18.28 16.43 13.00
N ILE A 274 -19.05 15.55 12.35
CA ILE A 274 -20.39 15.18 12.79
C ILE A 274 -20.28 14.65 14.22
N ILE A 275 -21.03 15.29 15.12
CA ILE A 275 -20.99 15.06 16.55
C ILE A 275 -21.90 13.85 16.82
N ASN A 276 -21.28 12.67 16.93
CA ASN A 276 -21.81 11.35 17.33
C ASN A 276 -21.81 10.28 16.22
N ASP A 277 -21.29 9.11 16.59
CA ASP A 277 -21.38 7.80 15.91
C ASP A 277 -21.38 7.86 14.38
N TYR A 278 -20.37 8.54 13.82
CA TYR A 278 -20.17 8.55 12.38
C TYR A 278 -19.89 7.13 11.88
N ILE A 279 -20.77 6.65 11.01
CA ILE A 279 -20.62 5.41 10.27
C ILE A 279 -20.64 5.80 8.80
N ASP A 280 -19.63 5.40 8.05
CA ASP A 280 -19.58 5.66 6.61
C ASP A 280 -20.64 4.85 5.83
N GLU A 281 -20.90 5.25 4.59
CA GLU A 281 -21.92 4.63 3.73
C GLU A 281 -21.71 3.12 3.57
N ALA A 282 -20.48 2.68 3.34
CA ALA A 282 -20.18 1.27 3.18
C ALA A 282 -20.48 0.49 4.47
N ASP A 283 -20.04 0.99 5.62
CA ASP A 283 -20.33 0.37 6.92
C ASP A 283 -21.84 0.31 7.19
N GLN A 284 -22.59 1.39 6.94
CA GLN A 284 -24.05 1.40 7.08
C GLN A 284 -24.71 0.34 6.19
N PHE A 285 -24.27 0.25 4.93
CA PHE A 285 -24.78 -0.72 3.97
C PHE A 285 -24.57 -2.17 4.45
N PHE A 286 -23.36 -2.50 4.90
CA PHE A 286 -23.02 -3.85 5.36
C PHE A 286 -23.59 -4.20 6.75
N LEU A 287 -24.01 -3.23 7.56
CA LEU A 287 -24.73 -3.49 8.81
C LEU A 287 -26.16 -3.97 8.57
N LYS A 288 -26.84 -3.42 7.55
CA LYS A 288 -28.21 -3.77 7.18
C LYS A 288 -28.34 -4.01 5.67
N PRO A 289 -27.78 -5.10 5.14
CA PRO A 289 -27.61 -5.29 3.69
C PRO A 289 -28.93 -5.37 2.93
N ILE A 290 -29.96 -6.02 3.49
CA ILE A 290 -31.27 -6.20 2.83
C ILE A 290 -32.01 -4.86 2.73
N GLU A 291 -32.16 -4.13 3.84
CA GLU A 291 -32.82 -2.82 3.88
C GLU A 291 -32.09 -1.82 2.97
N SER A 292 -30.76 -1.78 3.08
CA SER A 292 -29.92 -0.86 2.30
C SER A 292 -29.98 -1.16 0.81
N LEU A 293 -30.03 -2.44 0.42
CA LEU A 293 -30.19 -2.83 -0.97
C LEU A 293 -31.56 -2.40 -1.51
N LYS A 294 -32.66 -2.68 -0.79
CA LYS A 294 -34.01 -2.27 -1.22
C LYS A 294 -34.10 -0.76 -1.37
N GLN A 295 -33.56 0.01 -0.43
CA GLN A 295 -33.50 1.47 -0.51
C GLN A 295 -32.66 1.93 -1.71
N ARG A 296 -31.50 1.30 -1.95
CA ARG A 296 -30.63 1.63 -3.09
C ARG A 296 -31.34 1.41 -4.41
N LEU A 297 -31.99 0.25 -4.59
CA LEU A 297 -32.66 -0.14 -5.84
C LEU A 297 -33.92 0.69 -6.13
N ASN A 298 -34.60 1.19 -5.10
CA ASN A 298 -35.69 2.15 -5.28
C ASN A 298 -35.20 3.53 -5.76
N ASN A 299 -33.97 3.91 -5.39
CA ASN A 299 -33.41 5.22 -5.68
C ASN A 299 -32.47 5.23 -6.90
N SER A 300 -31.99 4.07 -7.36
CA SER A 300 -31.05 3.96 -8.48
C SER A 300 -31.64 3.17 -9.64
N ASN A 301 -31.39 3.65 -10.86
CA ASN A 301 -31.70 2.94 -12.09
C ASN A 301 -30.48 2.16 -12.60
N SER A 302 -29.78 1.47 -11.71
CA SER A 302 -28.58 0.72 -12.08
C SER A 302 -28.94 -0.48 -12.95
N SER A 303 -28.29 -0.60 -14.10
CA SER A 303 -28.52 -1.69 -15.05
C SER A 303 -27.77 -2.95 -14.65
N HIS A 304 -26.66 -2.81 -13.90
CA HIS A 304 -25.86 -3.94 -13.43
C HIS A 304 -25.43 -3.75 -11.98
N LEU A 305 -25.30 -4.87 -11.27
CA LEU A 305 -24.76 -4.92 -9.92
C LEU A 305 -23.51 -5.80 -9.90
N VAL A 306 -22.50 -5.38 -9.15
CA VAL A 306 -21.28 -6.14 -8.91
C VAL A 306 -21.13 -6.30 -7.40
N MET A 307 -21.05 -7.54 -6.91
CA MET A 307 -20.86 -7.81 -5.49
C MET A 307 -20.09 -9.09 -5.23
N PHE A 308 -19.54 -9.23 -4.02
CA PHE A 308 -18.96 -10.49 -3.57
C PHE A 308 -20.04 -11.54 -3.24
N ASP A 309 -19.69 -12.81 -3.35
CA ASP A 309 -20.53 -13.96 -2.97
C ASP A 309 -21.08 -13.87 -1.56
N ILE A 310 -20.31 -13.33 -0.61
CA ILE A 310 -20.75 -13.12 0.77
C ILE A 310 -21.99 -12.22 0.83
N LEU A 311 -21.95 -11.07 0.15
CA LEU A 311 -23.10 -10.17 0.12
C LEU A 311 -24.25 -10.80 -0.66
N TYR A 312 -23.97 -11.36 -1.84
CA TYR A 312 -24.98 -12.01 -2.67
C TYR A 312 -25.78 -13.05 -1.89
N ASN A 313 -25.10 -13.93 -1.13
CA ASN A 313 -25.76 -14.95 -0.33
C ASN A 313 -26.66 -14.39 0.79
N GLN A 314 -26.43 -13.17 1.25
CA GLN A 314 -27.26 -12.49 2.25
C GLN A 314 -28.50 -11.82 1.65
N VAL A 315 -28.45 -11.44 0.38
CA VAL A 315 -29.51 -10.63 -0.27
C VAL A 315 -30.19 -11.32 -1.45
N LYS A 316 -29.79 -12.56 -1.79
CA LYS A 316 -30.31 -13.30 -2.95
C LYS A 316 -31.85 -13.41 -2.96
N ASP A 317 -32.46 -13.52 -1.79
CA ASP A 317 -33.92 -13.65 -1.65
C ASP A 317 -34.64 -12.40 -2.18
N VAL A 318 -34.03 -11.22 -2.06
CA VAL A 318 -34.56 -9.97 -2.65
C VAL A 318 -34.62 -10.04 -4.18
N PHE A 319 -33.63 -10.69 -4.81
CA PHE A 319 -33.61 -10.86 -6.26
C PHE A 319 -34.58 -11.96 -6.72
N GLU A 320 -34.82 -12.97 -5.89
CA GLU A 320 -35.78 -14.04 -6.16
C GLU A 320 -37.24 -13.58 -5.98
N GLU A 321 -37.55 -12.79 -4.95
CA GLU A 321 -38.90 -12.27 -4.69
C GLU A 321 -39.32 -11.21 -5.72
N ASP A 322 -38.48 -10.18 -5.90
CA ASP A 322 -38.84 -9.00 -6.69
C ASP A 322 -38.45 -9.14 -8.17
N GLN A 323 -37.73 -10.21 -8.53
CA GLN A 323 -37.25 -10.52 -9.90
C GLN A 323 -36.51 -9.35 -10.58
N TRP A 324 -35.89 -8.44 -9.81
CA TRP A 324 -35.24 -7.24 -10.34
C TRP A 324 -33.99 -7.52 -11.17
N PHE A 325 -33.19 -8.51 -10.75
CA PHE A 325 -31.89 -8.83 -11.35
C PHE A 325 -31.73 -10.34 -11.53
N PHE A 326 -30.86 -10.75 -12.47
CA PHE A 326 -30.43 -12.14 -12.62
C PHE A 326 -28.91 -12.21 -12.70
N VAL A 327 -28.35 -13.37 -12.29
CA VAL A 327 -26.90 -13.59 -12.34
C VAL A 327 -26.48 -13.85 -13.78
N LYS A 328 -25.63 -12.97 -14.31
CA LYS A 328 -25.10 -13.04 -15.66
C LYS A 328 -23.77 -13.77 -15.73
N ASP A 329 -22.90 -13.56 -14.74
CA ASP A 329 -21.62 -14.23 -14.64
C ASP A 329 -21.12 -14.31 -13.18
N ILE A 330 -20.22 -15.26 -12.92
CA ILE A 330 -19.58 -15.45 -11.61
C ILE A 330 -18.08 -15.58 -11.83
N LEU A 331 -17.31 -14.63 -11.30
CA LEU A 331 -15.88 -14.53 -11.51
C LEU A 331 -15.12 -14.93 -10.25
N PHE A 332 -14.08 -15.75 -10.41
CA PHE A 332 -13.20 -16.11 -9.30
C PHE A 332 -12.41 -14.89 -8.79
N ASN A 333 -12.38 -14.69 -7.48
CA ASN A 333 -11.66 -13.61 -6.82
C ASN A 333 -10.41 -14.09 -6.08
N SER A 334 -10.58 -14.97 -5.09
CA SER A 334 -9.46 -15.47 -4.28
C SER A 334 -9.80 -16.79 -3.62
N HIS A 335 -8.77 -17.58 -3.31
CA HIS A 335 -8.95 -18.78 -2.48
C HIS A 335 -9.08 -18.42 -1.00
N ILE A 336 -8.43 -17.33 -0.58
CA ILE A 336 -8.35 -16.89 0.81
C ILE A 336 -9.34 -15.76 1.03
N GLN A 337 -10.19 -15.91 2.04
CA GLN A 337 -11.06 -14.84 2.52
C GLN A 337 -10.26 -13.93 3.45
N HIS A 338 -10.06 -12.68 3.03
CA HIS A 338 -9.24 -11.71 3.77
C HIS A 338 -10.00 -10.94 4.85
N THR A 339 -11.32 -10.76 4.66
CA THR A 339 -12.20 -10.08 5.62
C THR A 339 -13.59 -10.69 5.57
N SER A 340 -14.46 -10.35 6.53
CA SER A 340 -15.87 -10.76 6.52
C SER A 340 -16.65 -10.22 5.32
N ARG A 341 -16.17 -9.20 4.61
CA ARG A 341 -16.86 -8.58 3.46
C ARG A 341 -16.26 -8.95 2.09
N HIS A 342 -15.09 -9.58 2.07
CA HIS A 342 -14.40 -9.97 0.84
C HIS A 342 -14.66 -11.42 0.49
N GLY A 343 -15.27 -11.63 -0.67
CA GLY A 343 -15.68 -12.94 -1.15
C GLY A 343 -14.63 -13.73 -1.91
N LYS A 344 -14.90 -15.04 -2.07
CA LYS A 344 -14.10 -15.90 -2.96
C LYS A 344 -14.49 -15.75 -4.42
N MET A 345 -15.75 -15.40 -4.67
CA MET A 345 -16.31 -15.14 -5.99
C MET A 345 -16.92 -13.74 -6.05
N ILE A 346 -16.98 -13.17 -7.26
CA ILE A 346 -17.68 -11.92 -7.57
C ILE A 346 -18.85 -12.26 -8.49
N TYR A 347 -20.05 -11.91 -8.05
CA TYR A 347 -21.27 -12.04 -8.80
C TYR A 347 -21.49 -10.79 -9.65
N PHE A 348 -21.76 -11.01 -10.92
CA PHE A 348 -22.16 -9.98 -11.86
C PHE A 348 -23.62 -10.19 -12.22
N LEU A 349 -24.47 -9.22 -11.87
CA LEU A 349 -25.90 -9.28 -12.11
C LEU A 349 -26.32 -8.24 -13.14
N GLU A 350 -27.30 -8.59 -13.97
CA GLU A 350 -27.95 -7.71 -14.94
C GLU A 350 -29.42 -7.54 -14.58
N ARG A 351 -29.91 -6.31 -14.75
CA ARG A 351 -31.32 -5.97 -14.54
C ARG A 351 -32.16 -6.68 -15.61
N ARG A 352 -33.31 -7.21 -15.21
CA ARG A 352 -34.23 -7.87 -16.15
C ARG A 352 -34.88 -6.93 -17.15
#